data_AF-A0A9X5BFK5-F1
#
_entry.id   AF-A0A9X5BFK5-F1
#
_cell.length_a   1.000
_cell.length_b   1.000
_cell.length_c   1.000
_cell.angle_alpha   90.00
_cell.angle_beta   90.00
_cell.angle_gamma   90.00
#
_symmetry.space_group_name_H-M   'P 1'
#
loop_
_entity.id
_entity.type
_entity.pdbx_description
1 polymer ?
#
loop_
_entity_poly.entity_id
_entity_poly.type
_entity_poly.pdbx_seq_one_letter_code
_entity_poly.pdbx_strand_id
1 'polypeptide(L)'
;MLEKLLSQTSAGEKKRILTEEYGMIMTTELEGRIQTMCNLSENIKGQSIKTERLNAIERMIKADATKEQIISFGYTEEDFAEAESLLCTNA
;
A
#
# COMPACT_ATOMS: atom_id res chain seq x y z
N MET A 1 -12.56 -15.96 -13.79
CA MET A 1 -12.47 -16.38 -12.37
C MET A 1 -11.26 -15.77 -11.66
N LEU A 2 -10.01 -16.15 -12.00
CA LEU A 2 -8.79 -15.63 -11.34
C LEU A 2 -8.61 -14.11 -11.50
N GLU A 3 -8.92 -13.57 -12.69
CA GLU A 3 -8.89 -12.12 -12.94
C GLU A 3 -9.83 -11.33 -12.02
N LYS A 4 -11.01 -11.89 -11.71
CA LYS A 4 -11.96 -11.27 -10.77
C LYS A 4 -11.45 -11.32 -9.34
N LEU A 5 -10.81 -12.43 -8.93
CA LEU A 5 -10.17 -12.57 -7.62
C LEU A 5 -9.03 -11.57 -7.40
N LEU A 6 -8.23 -11.31 -8.45
CA LEU A 6 -7.09 -10.40 -8.41
C LEU A 6 -7.46 -8.94 -8.70
N SER A 7 -8.70 -8.67 -9.10
CA SER A 7 -9.17 -7.32 -9.39
C SER A 7 -9.14 -6.42 -8.15
N GLN A 8 -9.02 -5.11 -8.34
CA GLN A 8 -9.11 -4.10 -7.27
C GLN A 8 -10.57 -3.86 -6.82
N THR A 9 -11.28 -4.93 -6.49
CA THR A 9 -12.62 -4.90 -5.92
C THR A 9 -12.59 -5.34 -4.47
N SER A 10 -13.58 -4.94 -3.68
CA SER A 10 -13.65 -5.30 -2.26
C SER A 10 -13.83 -6.81 -2.09
N ALA A 11 -13.42 -7.34 -0.93
CA ALA A 11 -13.63 -8.75 -0.62
C ALA A 11 -15.12 -9.15 -0.71
N GLY A 12 -16.04 -8.27 -0.33
CA GLY A 12 -17.49 -8.50 -0.45
C GLY A 12 -17.94 -8.64 -1.90
N GLU A 13 -17.47 -7.77 -2.79
CA GLU A 13 -17.81 -7.81 -4.21
C GLU A 13 -17.23 -9.06 -4.88
N LYS A 14 -16.00 -9.46 -4.51
CA LYS A 14 -15.40 -10.72 -4.96
C LYS A 14 -16.22 -11.91 -4.53
N LYS A 15 -16.64 -11.99 -3.26
CA LYS A 15 -17.50 -13.08 -2.77
C LYS A 15 -18.78 -13.21 -3.59
N ARG A 16 -19.44 -12.07 -3.87
CA ARG A 16 -20.67 -12.04 -4.67
C ARG A 16 -20.42 -12.59 -6.08
N ILE A 17 -19.43 -12.06 -6.79
CA ILE A 17 -19.09 -12.48 -8.15
C ILE A 17 -18.75 -13.98 -8.20
N LEU A 18 -17.95 -14.47 -7.25
CA LEU A 18 -17.54 -15.89 -7.22
C LEU A 18 -18.71 -16.82 -6.96
N THR A 19 -19.70 -16.38 -6.17
CA THR A 19 -20.91 -17.15 -5.89
C THR A 19 -21.89 -17.11 -7.06
N GLU A 20 -22.19 -15.91 -7.59
CA GLU A 20 -23.23 -15.69 -8.60
C GLU A 20 -22.78 -16.07 -10.02
N GLU A 21 -21.57 -15.68 -10.43
CA GLU A 21 -21.08 -15.93 -11.80
C GLU A 21 -20.38 -17.28 -11.95
N TYR A 22 -19.74 -17.77 -10.88
CA TYR A 22 -18.89 -18.96 -10.93
C TYR A 22 -19.40 -20.13 -10.06
N GLY A 23 -20.52 -19.97 -9.36
CA GLY A 23 -21.14 -21.03 -8.56
C GLY A 23 -20.28 -21.54 -7.40
N MET A 24 -19.29 -20.77 -6.93
CA MET A 24 -18.46 -21.18 -5.81
C MET A 24 -19.21 -21.04 -4.49
N ILE A 25 -19.19 -22.13 -3.71
CA ILE A 25 -19.72 -22.11 -2.35
C ILE A 25 -18.72 -21.36 -1.45
N MET A 26 -19.14 -20.20 -0.93
CA MET A 26 -18.35 -19.45 0.05
C MET A 26 -18.43 -20.14 1.41
N THR A 27 -17.54 -21.12 1.63
CA THR A 27 -17.32 -21.67 2.95
C THR A 27 -16.64 -20.64 3.85
N THR A 28 -16.80 -20.78 5.17
CA THR A 28 -16.13 -19.91 6.15
C THR A 28 -14.62 -19.87 5.97
N GLU A 29 -14.01 -21.01 5.64
CA GLU A 29 -12.57 -21.10 5.35
C GLU A 29 -12.19 -20.31 4.08
N LEU A 30 -12.92 -20.52 2.98
CA LEU A 30 -12.64 -19.83 1.72
C LEU A 30 -12.83 -18.32 1.86
N GLU A 31 -13.87 -17.92 2.58
CA GLU A 31 -14.17 -16.53 2.89
C GLU A 31 -13.02 -15.88 3.70
N GLY A 32 -12.53 -16.56 4.73
CA GLY A 32 -11.41 -16.10 5.55
C GLY A 32 -10.11 -15.95 4.76
N ARG A 33 -9.84 -16.87 3.81
CA ARG A 33 -8.68 -16.78 2.92
C ARG A 33 -8.76 -15.60 1.95
N ILE A 34 -9.94 -15.34 1.38
CA ILE A 34 -10.17 -14.19 0.49
C ILE A 34 -9.97 -12.88 1.25
N GLN A 35 -10.50 -12.78 2.47
CA GLN A 35 -10.36 -11.59 3.29
C GLN A 35 -8.89 -11.33 3.67
N THR A 36 -8.19 -12.38 4.13
CA THR A 36 -6.76 -12.30 4.48
C THR A 36 -5.93 -11.83 3.30
N MET A 37 -6.18 -12.37 2.10
CA MET A 37 -5.50 -11.95 0.88
C MET A 37 -5.75 -10.48 0.53
N CYS A 38 -7.01 -10.00 0.62
CA CYS A 38 -7.32 -8.60 0.35
C CYS A 38 -6.60 -7.67 1.34
N ASN A 39 -6.64 -7.98 2.64
CA ASN A 39 -5.96 -7.20 3.67
C ASN A 39 -4.43 -7.18 3.44
N LEU A 40 -3.84 -8.31 3.06
CA LEU A 40 -2.42 -8.38 2.72
C LEU A 40 -2.09 -7.49 1.51
N SER A 41 -2.93 -7.51 0.47
CA SER A 41 -2.72 -6.67 -0.72
C SER A 41 -2.81 -5.18 -0.41
N GLU A 42 -3.72 -4.78 0.48
CA GLU A 42 -3.85 -3.39 0.95
C GLU A 42 -2.63 -2.96 1.78
N ASN A 43 -2.16 -3.84 2.67
CA ASN A 43 -0.97 -3.58 3.47
C ASN A 43 0.27 -3.40 2.57
N ILE A 44 0.50 -4.31 1.61
CA ILE A 44 1.60 -4.21 0.64
C ILE A 44 1.51 -2.90 -0.16
N LYS A 45 0.31 -2.52 -0.62
CA LYS A 45 0.10 -1.25 -1.33
C LYS A 45 0.44 -0.05 -0.44
N GLY A 46 -0.02 -0.03 0.80
CA GLY A 46 0.30 1.03 1.77
C GLY A 46 1.80 1.13 2.04
N GLN A 47 2.47 0.00 2.22
CA GLN A 47 3.92 -0.05 2.45
C GLN A 47 4.70 0.44 1.22
N SER A 48 4.27 0.05 0.01
CA SER A 48 4.88 0.50 -1.24
C SER A 48 4.77 2.01 -1.43
N ILE A 49 3.59 2.59 -1.12
CA ILE A 49 3.38 4.05 -1.17
C ILE A 49 4.29 4.75 -0.16
N LYS A 50 4.39 4.22 1.06
CA LYS A 50 5.28 4.78 2.09
C LYS A 50 6.74 4.76 1.63
N THR A 51 7.21 3.65 1.08
CA THR A 51 8.58 3.52 0.56
C THR A 51 8.86 4.53 -0.56
N GLU A 52 7.94 4.71 -1.51
CA GLU A 52 8.14 5.69 -2.59
C GLU A 52 8.18 7.13 -2.07
N ARG A 53 7.35 7.47 -1.07
CA ARG A 53 7.38 8.80 -0.43
C ARG A 53 8.74 9.06 0.23
N LEU A 54 9.26 8.10 1.00
CA LEU A 54 10.58 8.22 1.64
C LEU A 54 11.70 8.35 0.59
N ASN A 55 11.68 7.54 -0.47
CA ASN A 55 12.66 7.62 -1.57
C ASN A 55 12.60 8.96 -2.32
N ALA A 56 11.41 9.58 -2.44
CA ALA A 56 11.27 10.90 -3.04
C ALA A 56 11.90 11.97 -2.15
N ILE A 57 11.64 11.93 -0.84
CA ILE A 57 12.24 12.83 0.15
C ILE A 57 13.76 12.69 0.16
N GLU A 58 14.29 11.47 0.18
CA GLU A 58 15.73 11.21 0.10
C GLU A 58 16.36 11.90 -1.12
N ARG A 59 15.74 11.78 -2.30
CA ARG A 59 16.21 12.44 -3.53
C ARG A 59 16.18 13.96 -3.41
N MET A 60 15.18 14.52 -2.73
CA MET A 60 15.09 15.96 -2.48
C MET A 60 16.15 16.45 -1.50
N ILE A 61 16.40 15.72 -0.40
CA ILE A 61 17.47 16.03 0.56
C ILE A 61 18.83 16.00 -0.14
N LYS A 62 19.09 14.99 -0.97
CA LYS A 62 20.33 14.89 -1.78
C LYS A 62 20.47 16.01 -2.81
N ALA A 63 19.39 16.70 -3.16
CA ALA A 63 19.36 17.87 -4.04
C ALA A 63 19.31 19.20 -3.27
N ASP A 64 19.67 19.18 -1.98
CA ASP A 64 19.71 20.33 -1.07
C ASP A 64 18.35 21.03 -0.85
N ALA A 65 17.24 20.31 -1.02
CA ALA A 65 15.93 20.84 -0.66
C ALA A 65 15.77 20.95 0.86
N THR A 66 15.25 22.09 1.34
CA THR A 66 15.03 22.31 2.77
C THR A 66 13.78 21.57 3.27
N LYS A 67 13.71 21.34 4.59
CA LYS A 67 12.55 20.75 5.25
C LYS A 67 11.26 21.52 4.91
N GLU A 68 11.31 22.86 4.91
CA GLU A 68 10.16 23.71 4.61
C GLU A 68 9.69 23.55 3.16
N GLN A 69 10.61 23.40 2.20
CA GLN A 69 10.27 23.14 0.80
C GLN A 69 9.60 21.78 0.64
N ILE A 70 10.15 20.73 1.26
CA ILE A 70 9.59 19.38 1.21
C ILE A 70 8.18 19.35 1.81
N ILE A 71 7.95 20.04 2.92
CA ILE A 71 6.61 20.18 3.52
C ILE A 71 5.67 20.93 2.56
N SER A 72 6.14 22.00 1.91
CA SER A 72 5.34 22.75 0.93
C SER A 72 4.93 21.91 -0.29
N PHE A 73 5.68 20.86 -0.62
CA PHE A 73 5.35 19.90 -1.69
C PHE A 73 4.32 18.84 -1.26
N GLY A 74 3.85 18.86 -0.01
CA GLY A 74 2.80 17.97 0.49
C GLY A 74 3.30 16.73 1.23
N TYR A 75 4.55 16.75 1.70
CA TYR A 75 5.09 15.72 2.61
C TYR A 75 4.89 16.15 4.06
N THR A 76 4.81 15.17 4.97
CA THR A 76 4.66 15.45 6.40
C THR A 76 6.01 15.60 7.07
N GLU A 77 6.03 16.22 8.25
CA GLU A 77 7.24 16.26 9.09
C GLU A 77 7.71 14.85 9.49
N GLU A 78 6.77 13.92 9.68
CA GLU A 78 7.04 12.53 10.00
C GLU A 78 7.74 11.81 8.84
N ASP A 79 7.24 11.99 7.60
CA ASP A 79 7.87 11.44 6.40
C ASP A 79 9.32 11.96 6.25
N PHE A 80 9.55 13.25 6.55
CA PHE A 80 10.89 13.86 6.49
C PHE A 80 11.83 13.29 7.54
N ALA A 81 11.40 13.25 8.81
CA ALA A 81 12.23 12.74 9.91
C ALA A 81 12.61 11.26 9.72
N GLU A 82 11.68 10.45 9.20
CA GLU A 82 11.95 9.05 8.88
C GLU A 82 12.98 8.92 7.75
N ALA A 83 12.84 9.69 6.67
CA ALA A 83 13.79 9.67 5.56
C ALA A 83 15.19 10.17 5.96
N GLU A 84 15.27 11.24 6.77
CA GLU A 84 16.53 11.77 7.29
C GLU A 84 17.25 10.77 8.22
N SER A 85 16.50 10.11 9.11
CA SER A 85 17.04 9.06 9.99
C SER A 85 17.63 7.89 9.18
N LEU A 86 16.90 7.40 8.18
CA LEU A 86 17.38 6.33 7.29
C LEU A 86 18.65 6.72 6.55
N LEU A 87 18.77 7.96 6.09
CA LEU A 87 19.99 8.47 5.46
C LEU A 87 21.18 8.49 6.41
N CYS A 88 21.01 8.99 7.64
CA CYS A 88 22.07 9.05 8.64
C CYS A 88 22.57 7.66 9.08
N THR A 89 21.73 6.62 9.02
CA THR A 89 22.14 5.25 9.34
C THR A 89 22.97 4.56 8.24
N ASN A 90 22.94 5.11 7.02
CA ASN A 90 23.62 4.55 5.85
C ASN A 90 24.88 5.34 5.45
N ALA A 91 25.26 6.37 6.22
CA ALA A 91 26.43 7.22 6.03
C ALA A 91 27.61 6.77 6.91
#